data_AF-A0A8H4J1Y8-F1
#
_entry.id   AF-A0A8H4J1Y8-F1
#
_cell.length_a   1.000
_cell.length_b   1.000
_cell.length_c   1.000
_cell.angle_alpha   90.00
_cell.angle_beta   90.00
_cell.angle_gamma   90.00
#
_symmetry.space_group_name_H-M   'P 1'
#
loop_
_entity.id
_entity.type
_entity.pdbx_description
1 polymer ?
#
loop_
_entity_poly.entity_id
_entity_poly.type
_entity_poly.pdbx_seq_one_letter_code
_entity_poly.pdbx_strand_id
1 'polypeptide(L)'
;MPTHKAETKIGEHTPLDDRLDHVLECARNVGFDSLDSLVAQYYTADFCSNMSLSNHQRMSRKRHLPGIVAGLRSSASNWSSWEKEGFQHEILRTAENLLVEELRDSSRNGDLQERLRSTVMEYSSPQNGRGGESSSPQASSMPPVYNTIQDELPNLWAFLTTLIQSNEALNMHEHSRIVLASVMLLHVAGRIPQGELINGLRSCLDTNKAHEWGDAS
;
A
#
# COMPACT_ATOMS: atom_id res chain seq x y z
N MET A 1 25.03 56.42 -6.74
CA MET A 1 23.58 56.54 -6.48
C MET A 1 23.02 55.14 -6.32
N PRO A 2 22.54 54.77 -5.13
CA PRO A 2 21.91 53.46 -4.93
C PRO A 2 20.43 53.55 -5.32
N THR A 3 20.07 52.86 -6.40
CA THR A 3 18.67 52.60 -6.75
C THR A 3 18.10 51.62 -5.72
N HIS A 4 17.32 52.13 -4.78
CA HIS A 4 16.43 51.32 -3.95
C HIS A 4 15.48 50.56 -4.89
N LYS A 5 15.71 49.26 -5.09
CA LYS A 5 14.66 48.36 -5.60
C LYS A 5 13.53 48.43 -4.58
N ALA A 6 12.35 48.86 -5.04
CA ALA A 6 11.15 48.87 -4.23
C ALA A 6 10.89 47.43 -3.75
N GLU A 7 10.85 47.23 -2.44
CA GLU A 7 10.30 46.02 -1.84
C GLU A 7 8.80 46.00 -2.15
N THR A 8 8.43 45.38 -3.27
CA THR A 8 7.04 45.10 -3.60
C THR A 8 6.51 44.16 -2.53
N LYS A 9 5.76 44.70 -1.55
CA LYS A 9 5.07 43.90 -0.54
C LYS A 9 3.99 43.08 -1.24
N ILE A 10 4.33 41.85 -1.59
CA ILE A 10 3.38 40.88 -2.10
C ILE A 10 2.51 40.42 -0.93
N GLY A 11 1.21 40.69 -1.07
CA GLY A 11 0.20 40.37 -0.07
C GLY A 11 -0.71 39.24 -0.54
N GLU A 12 -1.66 38.86 0.31
CA GLU A 12 -2.65 37.82 0.01
C GLU A 12 -3.53 38.16 -1.20
N HIS A 13 -3.73 39.46 -1.49
CA HIS A 13 -4.54 39.97 -2.60
C HIS A 13 -3.82 40.02 -3.96
N THR A 14 -2.51 39.78 -3.99
CA THR A 14 -1.76 39.71 -5.25
C THR A 14 -2.17 38.43 -6.01
N PRO A 15 -2.33 38.46 -7.35
CA PRO A 15 -2.61 37.27 -8.16
C PRO A 15 -1.66 36.11 -7.85
N LEU A 16 -2.15 34.87 -7.95
CA LEU A 16 -1.35 33.70 -7.62
C LEU A 16 -0.08 33.61 -8.46
N ASP A 17 -0.17 33.91 -9.75
CA ASP A 17 0.96 33.83 -10.69
C ASP A 17 2.08 34.80 -10.27
N ASP A 18 1.73 36.06 -9.98
CA ASP A 18 2.68 37.07 -9.47
C ASP A 18 3.32 36.67 -8.13
N ARG A 19 2.54 36.02 -7.25
CA ARG A 19 3.03 35.50 -5.97
C ARG A 19 4.03 34.36 -6.17
N LEU A 20 3.74 33.44 -7.08
CA LEU A 20 4.62 32.31 -7.40
C LEU A 20 5.89 32.78 -8.10
N ASP A 21 5.79 33.72 -9.03
CA ASP A 21 6.95 34.34 -9.71
C ASP A 21 7.90 34.99 -8.71
N HIS A 22 7.38 35.67 -7.69
CA HIS A 22 8.23 36.25 -6.65
C HIS A 22 8.88 35.21 -5.75
N VAL A 23 8.17 34.13 -5.39
CA VAL A 23 8.76 33.03 -4.61
C VAL A 23 9.89 32.38 -5.42
N LEU A 24 9.69 32.20 -6.73
CA LEU A 24 10.71 31.71 -7.65
C LEU A 24 11.92 32.65 -7.73
N GLU A 25 11.71 33.96 -7.83
CA GLU A 25 12.80 34.95 -7.82
C GLU A 25 13.57 34.90 -6.49
N CYS A 26 12.88 34.81 -5.36
CA CYS A 26 13.50 34.66 -4.05
C CYS A 26 14.33 33.38 -3.96
N ALA A 27 13.79 32.24 -4.43
CA ALA A 27 14.49 30.96 -4.42
C ALA A 27 15.78 31.00 -5.25
N ARG A 28 15.74 31.62 -6.43
CA ARG A 28 16.93 31.84 -7.27
C ARG A 28 17.97 32.74 -6.59
N ASN A 29 17.52 33.81 -5.95
CA ASN A 29 18.41 34.76 -5.26
C ASN A 29 19.17 34.13 -4.08
N VAL A 30 18.63 33.07 -3.48
CA VAL A 30 19.29 32.33 -2.39
C VAL A 30 20.02 31.06 -2.89
N GLY A 31 20.07 30.83 -4.20
CA GLY A 31 20.91 29.80 -4.83
C GLY A 31 20.22 28.49 -5.20
N PHE A 32 18.88 28.43 -5.26
CA PHE A 32 18.18 27.26 -5.80
C PHE A 32 17.91 27.43 -7.31
N ASP A 33 18.14 26.35 -8.07
CA ASP A 33 17.94 26.35 -9.53
C ASP A 33 16.46 26.41 -9.94
N SER A 34 15.58 25.83 -9.12
CA SER A 34 14.14 25.75 -9.34
C SER A 34 13.36 25.65 -8.03
N LEU A 35 12.04 25.87 -8.11
CA LEU A 35 11.14 25.60 -6.99
C LEU A 35 11.19 24.13 -6.58
N ASP A 36 11.26 23.22 -7.54
CA ASP A 36 11.33 21.78 -7.28
C ASP A 36 12.60 21.41 -6.52
N SER A 37 13.74 22.03 -6.85
CA SER A 37 15.01 21.83 -6.14
C SER A 37 14.92 22.34 -4.70
N LEU A 38 14.31 23.51 -4.48
CA LEU A 38 14.04 24.05 -3.14
C LEU A 38 13.16 23.09 -2.32
N VAL A 39 12.03 22.65 -2.90
CA VAL A 39 11.08 21.77 -2.23
C VAL A 39 11.72 20.41 -1.93
N ALA A 40 12.45 19.83 -2.89
CA ALA A 40 13.16 18.57 -2.71
C ALA A 40 14.20 18.68 -1.59
N GLN A 41 15.04 19.73 -1.59
CA GLN A 41 16.01 19.96 -0.51
C GLN A 41 15.32 20.17 0.84
N TYR A 42 14.23 20.94 0.88
CA TYR A 42 13.45 21.14 2.10
C TYR A 42 12.91 19.81 2.65
N TYR A 43 12.49 18.86 1.81
CA TYR A 43 11.97 17.57 2.28
C TYR A 43 13.02 16.47 2.46
N THR A 44 14.24 16.62 1.95
CA THR A 44 15.28 15.55 1.99
C THR A 44 16.51 15.90 2.81
N ALA A 45 16.81 17.17 3.03
CA ALA A 45 17.97 17.59 3.80
C ALA A 45 17.87 17.19 5.28
N ASP A 46 19.04 17.04 5.91
CA ASP A 46 19.17 16.87 7.34
C ASP A 46 19.54 18.22 7.99
N PHE A 47 18.63 18.72 8.84
CA PHE A 47 18.79 20.00 9.54
C PHE A 47 19.24 19.82 11.00
N CYS A 48 20.18 18.90 11.26
CA CYS A 48 20.73 18.63 12.59
C CYS A 48 21.16 19.88 13.40
N SER A 49 21.61 20.95 12.73
CA SER A 49 22.04 22.20 13.36
C SER A 49 20.90 23.18 13.69
N ASN A 50 19.72 23.01 13.10
CA ASN A 50 18.59 23.92 13.29
C ASN A 50 17.36 23.15 13.78
N MET A 51 17.23 23.06 15.10
CA MET A 51 16.14 22.32 15.75
C MET A 51 14.75 22.85 15.37
N SER A 52 14.59 24.16 15.15
CA SER A 52 13.31 24.75 14.73
C SER A 52 12.93 24.31 13.32
N LEU A 53 13.86 24.43 12.36
CA LEU A 53 13.64 24.02 10.98
C LEU A 53 13.44 22.50 10.85
N SER A 54 14.21 21.71 11.61
CA SER A 54 14.06 20.25 11.68
C SER A 54 12.68 19.85 12.20
N ASN A 55 12.19 20.50 13.27
CA ASN A 55 10.84 20.24 13.79
C ASN A 55 9.76 20.62 12.77
N HIS A 56 9.89 21.78 12.11
CA HIS A 56 8.96 22.20 11.06
C HIS A 56 8.94 21.20 9.89
N GLN A 57 10.12 20.78 9.42
CA GLN A 57 10.28 19.79 8.36
C GLN A 57 9.62 18.46 8.74
N ARG A 58 9.85 17.95 9.95
CA ARG A 58 9.25 16.69 10.44
C ARG A 58 7.72 16.77 10.44
N MET A 59 7.17 17.89 10.92
CA MET A 59 5.72 18.11 10.91
C MET A 59 5.18 18.25 9.49
N SER A 60 5.92 18.91 8.60
CA SER A 60 5.56 19.06 7.20
C SER A 60 5.56 17.73 6.45
N ARG A 61 6.58 16.89 6.62
CA ARG A 61 6.62 15.51 6.08
C ARG A 61 5.41 14.68 6.53
N LYS A 62 5.00 14.82 7.79
CA LYS A 62 3.88 14.05 8.35
C LYS A 62 2.50 14.59 7.95
N ARG A 63 2.33 15.92 7.85
CA ARG A 63 1.00 16.55 7.72
C ARG A 63 0.74 17.25 6.39
N HIS A 64 1.75 17.86 5.79
CA HIS A 64 1.60 18.68 4.59
C HIS A 64 1.95 17.92 3.31
N LEU A 65 3.04 17.14 3.32
CA LEU A 65 3.46 16.35 2.16
C LEU A 65 2.38 15.38 1.67
N PRO A 66 1.64 14.64 2.54
CA PRO A 66 0.53 13.81 2.07
C PRO A 66 -0.57 14.62 1.38
N GLY A 67 -0.84 15.84 1.86
CA GLY A 67 -1.81 16.75 1.23
C GLY A 67 -1.36 17.23 -0.14
N ILE A 68 -0.06 17.52 -0.31
CA ILE A 68 0.53 17.88 -1.60
C ILE A 68 0.38 16.72 -2.58
N VAL A 69 0.78 15.51 -2.19
CA VAL A 69 0.67 14.31 -3.04
C VAL A 69 -0.79 14.02 -3.41
N ALA A 70 -1.72 14.15 -2.46
CA ALA A 70 -3.15 14.00 -2.74
C ALA A 70 -3.67 15.05 -3.73
N GLY A 71 -3.24 16.31 -3.59
CA GLY A 71 -3.53 17.39 -4.52
C GLY A 71 -3.02 17.08 -5.93
N LEU A 72 -1.73 16.73 -6.05
CA LEU A 72 -1.12 16.34 -7.33
C LEU A 72 -1.87 15.18 -7.99
N ARG A 73 -2.18 14.12 -7.22
CA ARG A 73 -2.97 12.99 -7.73
C ARG A 73 -4.34 13.41 -8.25
N SER A 74 -5.02 14.34 -7.57
CA SER A 74 -6.33 14.83 -8.01
C SER A 74 -6.24 15.64 -9.31
N SER A 75 -5.20 16.48 -9.45
CA SER A 75 -4.98 17.32 -10.62
C SER A 75 -4.43 16.53 -11.81
N ALA A 76 -3.69 15.44 -11.57
CA ALA A 76 -3.08 14.61 -12.61
C ALA A 76 -4.09 14.00 -13.59
N SER A 77 -5.38 13.94 -13.23
CA SER A 77 -6.45 13.53 -14.14
C SER A 77 -6.67 14.50 -15.31
N ASN A 78 -6.30 15.78 -15.13
CA ASN A 78 -6.44 16.84 -16.14
C ASN A 78 -5.13 17.12 -16.89
N TRP A 79 -4.04 16.48 -16.51
CA TRP A 79 -2.74 16.64 -17.17
C TRP A 79 -2.72 15.90 -18.51
N SER A 80 -1.86 16.38 -19.41
CA SER A 80 -1.58 15.64 -20.65
C SER A 80 -0.97 14.26 -20.33
N SER A 81 -1.06 13.34 -21.30
CA SER A 81 -0.48 12.00 -21.13
C SER A 81 1.02 12.02 -20.85
N TRP A 82 1.73 13.00 -21.40
CA TRP A 82 3.17 13.20 -21.16
C TRP A 82 3.45 13.67 -19.72
N GLU A 83 2.71 14.66 -19.23
CA GLU A 83 2.90 15.22 -17.89
C GLU A 83 2.58 14.21 -16.78
N LYS A 84 1.56 13.38 -16.97
CA LYS A 84 1.17 12.37 -15.98
C LYS A 84 2.08 11.14 -15.95
N GLU A 85 2.76 10.82 -17.05
CA GLU A 85 3.55 9.59 -17.19
C GLU A 85 4.64 9.49 -16.12
N GLY A 86 5.46 10.55 -15.98
CA GLY A 86 6.55 10.57 -15.00
C GLY A 86 6.05 10.48 -13.56
N PHE A 87 4.97 11.20 -13.24
CA PHE A 87 4.37 11.16 -11.91
C PHE A 87 3.78 9.79 -11.57
N GLN A 88 2.98 9.21 -12.47
CA GLN A 88 2.37 7.89 -12.26
C GLN A 88 3.43 6.78 -12.12
N HIS A 89 4.48 6.85 -12.93
CA HIS A 89 5.57 5.91 -12.87
C HIS A 89 6.31 5.97 -11.53
N GLU A 90 6.59 7.16 -10.99
CA GLU A 90 7.26 7.29 -9.69
C GLU A 90 6.36 6.85 -8.53
N ILE A 91 5.05 7.12 -8.60
CA ILE A 91 4.07 6.60 -7.62
C ILE A 91 4.04 5.08 -7.63
N LEU A 92 4.00 4.46 -8.81
CA LEU A 92 4.02 3.01 -8.95
C LEU A 92 5.31 2.41 -8.41
N ARG A 93 6.47 2.96 -8.80
CA ARG A 93 7.78 2.54 -8.31
C ARG A 93 7.88 2.64 -6.79
N THR A 94 7.35 3.72 -6.20
CA THR A 94 7.31 3.89 -4.74
C THR A 94 6.46 2.82 -4.09
N ALA A 95 5.27 2.54 -4.62
CA ALA A 95 4.39 1.48 -4.12
C ALA A 95 5.05 0.10 -4.22
N GLU A 96 5.69 -0.21 -5.35
CA GLU A 96 6.43 -1.47 -5.54
C GLU A 96 7.55 -1.63 -4.51
N ASN A 97 8.36 -0.59 -4.29
CA ASN A 97 9.44 -0.62 -3.31
C ASN A 97 8.90 -0.88 -1.89
N LEU A 98 7.82 -0.20 -1.50
CA LEU A 98 7.18 -0.40 -0.19
C LEU A 98 6.70 -1.86 -0.02
N LEU A 99 6.04 -2.43 -1.03
CA LEU A 99 5.55 -3.80 -0.99
C LEU A 99 6.71 -4.82 -0.95
N VAL A 100 7.78 -4.58 -1.72
CA VAL A 100 8.96 -5.46 -1.74
C VAL A 100 9.72 -5.41 -0.42
N GLU A 101 9.87 -4.24 0.19
CA GLU A 101 10.49 -4.09 1.52
C GLU A 101 9.69 -4.83 2.58
N GLU A 102 8.36 -4.64 2.60
CA GLU A 102 7.46 -5.32 3.54
C GLU A 102 7.54 -6.86 3.41
N LEU A 103 7.54 -7.37 2.18
CA LEU A 103 7.72 -8.81 1.90
C LEU A 103 9.08 -9.34 2.38
N ARG A 104 10.14 -8.55 2.21
CA ARG A 104 11.50 -8.92 2.66
C ARG A 104 11.59 -8.94 4.17
N ASP A 105 11.01 -7.97 4.85
CA ASP A 105 11.02 -7.89 6.31
C ASP A 105 10.20 -9.01 6.94
N SER A 106 9.02 -9.30 6.41
CA SER A 106 8.21 -10.44 6.86
C SER A 106 8.93 -11.79 6.65
N SER A 107 9.64 -11.94 5.52
CA SER A 107 10.46 -13.13 5.25
C SER A 107 11.62 -13.30 6.22
N ARG A 108 12.14 -12.21 6.81
CA ARG A 108 13.21 -12.27 7.82
C ARG A 108 12.68 -12.67 9.19
N ASN A 109 11.43 -12.31 9.52
CA ASN A 109 10.78 -12.64 10.78
C ASN A 109 10.34 -14.11 10.85
N GLY A 110 9.96 -14.71 9.71
CA GLY A 110 9.66 -16.15 9.60
C GLY A 110 8.37 -16.63 10.28
N ASP A 111 7.79 -15.89 11.23
CA ASP A 111 6.56 -16.26 11.94
C ASP A 111 5.36 -16.39 11.00
N LEU A 112 5.18 -15.42 10.10
CA LEU A 112 4.13 -15.48 9.09
C LEU A 112 4.29 -16.70 8.18
N GLN A 113 5.53 -17.01 7.79
CA GLN A 113 5.82 -18.12 6.91
C GLN A 113 5.44 -19.46 7.55
N GLU A 114 5.78 -19.68 8.82
CA GLU A 114 5.44 -20.92 9.52
C GLU A 114 3.94 -21.08 9.70
N ARG A 115 3.22 -19.98 10.01
CA ARG A 115 1.75 -19.97 10.10
C ARG A 115 1.07 -20.23 8.75
N LEU A 116 1.59 -19.67 7.67
CA LEU A 116 1.06 -19.94 6.33
C LEU A 116 1.32 -21.40 5.94
N ARG A 117 2.50 -21.93 6.25
CA ARG A 117 2.84 -23.33 6.01
C ARG A 117 1.93 -24.27 6.79
N SER A 118 1.73 -24.05 8.09
CA SER A 118 0.83 -24.88 8.90
C SER A 118 -0.59 -24.88 8.36
N THR A 119 -1.07 -23.71 7.94
CA THR A 119 -2.39 -23.54 7.32
C THR A 119 -2.50 -24.32 6.00
N VAL A 120 -1.48 -24.25 5.13
CA VAL A 120 -1.46 -25.04 3.88
C VAL A 120 -1.44 -26.54 4.17
N MET A 121 -0.72 -27.00 5.20
CA MET A 121 -0.67 -28.41 5.59
C MET A 121 -2.00 -28.90 6.20
N GLU A 122 -2.68 -28.05 6.95
CA GLU A 122 -4.03 -28.32 7.46
C GLU A 122 -5.03 -28.50 6.31
N TYR A 123 -4.98 -27.62 5.31
CA TYR A 123 -5.83 -27.73 4.12
C TYR A 123 -5.42 -28.88 3.18
N SER A 124 -4.15 -29.30 3.18
CA SER A 124 -3.66 -30.40 2.33
C SER A 124 -3.93 -31.78 2.91
N SER A 125 -4.21 -31.88 4.21
CA SER A 125 -4.48 -33.15 4.87
C SER A 125 -5.84 -33.70 4.42
N PRO A 126 -5.91 -34.91 3.83
CA PRO A 126 -7.19 -35.52 3.54
C PRO A 126 -7.93 -35.72 4.87
N GLN A 127 -9.13 -35.15 5.00
CA GLN A 127 -10.05 -35.42 6.10
C GLN A 127 -10.31 -36.93 6.09
N ASN A 128 -9.55 -37.66 6.90
CA ASN A 128 -9.68 -39.10 7.00
C ASN A 128 -11.03 -39.35 7.67
N GLY A 129 -11.96 -39.94 6.93
CA GLY A 129 -13.27 -40.30 7.45
C GLY A 129 -13.12 -41.16 8.71
N ARG A 130 -13.33 -40.55 9.87
CA ARG A 130 -13.69 -41.26 11.10
C ARG A 130 -15.03 -40.71 11.54
N GLY A 131 -16.07 -41.48 11.25
CA GLY A 131 -17.38 -41.29 11.85
C GLY A 131 -17.28 -41.34 13.37
N GLY A 132 -18.16 -40.58 14.02
CA GLY A 132 -18.31 -40.60 15.46
C GLY A 132 -18.62 -39.23 16.04
N GLU A 133 -19.91 -38.89 15.98
CA GLU A 133 -20.61 -38.14 17.02
C GLU A 133 -20.39 -36.61 17.11
N SER A 134 -21.40 -35.92 16.58
CA SER A 134 -22.06 -34.79 17.25
C SER A 134 -21.15 -33.63 17.68
N SER A 135 -20.74 -32.83 16.72
CA SER A 135 -20.42 -31.42 16.95
C SER A 135 -21.02 -30.60 15.81
N SER A 136 -21.87 -29.66 16.19
CA SER A 136 -22.53 -28.63 15.38
C SER A 136 -21.70 -28.14 14.18
N PRO A 137 -22.32 -27.78 13.03
CA PRO A 137 -21.64 -27.10 11.94
C PRO A 137 -21.32 -25.67 12.38
N GLN A 138 -20.28 -25.53 13.20
CA GLN A 138 -19.75 -24.23 13.56
C GLN A 138 -19.14 -23.65 12.30
N ALA A 139 -19.91 -22.74 11.71
CA ALA A 139 -19.56 -21.86 10.61
C ALA A 139 -18.05 -21.71 10.46
N SER A 140 -17.53 -22.22 9.34
CA SER A 140 -16.38 -21.75 8.55
C SER A 140 -15.61 -20.59 9.18
N SER A 141 -14.99 -20.83 10.33
CA SER A 141 -14.19 -19.85 11.02
C SER A 141 -12.85 -19.83 10.30
N MET A 142 -12.74 -18.93 9.34
CA MET A 142 -11.50 -18.65 8.63
C MET A 142 -10.32 -18.53 9.63
N PRO A 143 -9.12 -19.07 9.32
CA PRO A 143 -8.05 -19.21 10.31
C PRO A 143 -7.61 -17.86 10.95
N PRO A 144 -7.04 -17.87 12.17
CA PRO A 144 -6.46 -16.70 12.85
C PRO A 144 -5.26 -16.05 12.13
N VAL A 145 -4.94 -16.53 10.93
CA VAL A 145 -3.82 -16.14 10.08
C VAL A 145 -4.02 -14.73 9.51
N TYR A 146 -5.26 -14.29 9.32
CA TYR A 146 -5.57 -12.95 8.79
C TYR A 146 -4.98 -11.82 9.63
N ASN A 147 -5.11 -11.91 10.95
CA ASN A 147 -4.56 -10.89 11.85
C ASN A 147 -3.02 -10.86 11.72
N THR A 148 -2.39 -12.04 11.65
CA THR A 148 -0.94 -12.11 11.46
C THR A 148 -0.49 -11.59 10.09
N ILE A 149 -1.23 -11.85 9.01
CA ILE A 149 -0.97 -11.28 7.69
C ILE A 149 -1.11 -9.76 7.75
N GLN A 150 -2.17 -9.25 8.36
CA GLN A 150 -2.42 -7.81 8.42
C GLN A 150 -1.39 -7.08 9.27
N ASP A 151 -0.90 -7.71 10.35
CA ASP A 151 0.11 -7.15 11.24
C ASP A 151 1.51 -7.15 10.59
N GLU A 152 1.87 -8.22 9.88
CA GLU A 152 3.19 -8.37 9.24
C GLU A 152 3.27 -7.74 7.84
N LEU A 153 2.13 -7.62 7.14
CA LEU A 153 2.03 -7.15 5.76
C LEU A 153 0.89 -6.12 5.56
N PRO A 154 0.84 -5.03 6.32
CA PRO A 154 -0.28 -4.09 6.29
C PRO A 154 -0.49 -3.42 4.92
N ASN A 155 0.58 -3.05 4.22
CA ASN A 155 0.48 -2.36 2.93
C ASN A 155 0.06 -3.32 1.81
N LEU A 156 0.63 -4.52 1.76
CA LEU A 156 0.27 -5.55 0.79
C LEU A 156 -1.16 -6.03 1.02
N TRP A 157 -1.57 -6.24 2.27
CA TRP A 157 -2.94 -6.59 2.60
C TRP A 157 -3.94 -5.53 2.10
N ALA A 158 -3.68 -4.25 2.37
CA ALA A 158 -4.53 -3.15 1.92
C ALA A 158 -4.57 -3.04 0.38
N PHE A 159 -3.41 -3.23 -0.27
CA PHE A 159 -3.29 -3.19 -1.73
C PHE A 159 -4.08 -4.31 -2.40
N LEU A 160 -3.84 -5.57 -2.00
CA LEU A 160 -4.56 -6.73 -2.53
C LEU A 160 -6.06 -6.63 -2.29
N THR A 161 -6.46 -6.20 -1.09
CA THR A 161 -7.88 -6.00 -0.75
C THR A 161 -8.51 -4.96 -1.67
N THR A 162 -7.85 -3.84 -1.91
CA THR A 162 -8.36 -2.78 -2.80
C THR A 162 -8.46 -3.26 -4.25
N LEU A 163 -7.46 -3.99 -4.75
CA LEU A 163 -7.51 -4.58 -6.09
C LEU A 163 -8.66 -5.58 -6.22
N ILE A 164 -8.84 -6.47 -5.24
CA ILE A 164 -9.87 -7.50 -5.29
C ILE A 164 -11.27 -6.88 -5.12
N GLN A 165 -11.42 -5.86 -4.28
CA GLN A 165 -12.67 -5.09 -4.14
C GLN A 165 -13.07 -4.35 -5.42
N SER A 166 -12.12 -4.03 -6.30
CA SER A 166 -12.45 -3.43 -7.60
C SER A 166 -13.11 -4.41 -8.58
N ASN A 167 -13.13 -5.70 -8.26
CA ASN A 167 -13.81 -6.72 -9.03
C ASN A 167 -15.24 -6.92 -8.51
N GLU A 168 -16.21 -6.31 -9.20
CA GLU A 168 -17.64 -6.35 -8.85
C GLU A 168 -18.27 -7.76 -8.91
N ALA A 169 -17.60 -8.73 -9.53
CA ALA A 169 -18.12 -10.09 -9.70
C ALA A 169 -17.99 -10.98 -8.45
N LEU A 170 -17.27 -10.53 -7.42
CA LEU A 170 -16.93 -11.33 -6.24
C LEU A 170 -17.73 -10.90 -5.00
N ASN A 171 -18.08 -11.86 -4.16
CA ASN A 171 -18.70 -11.62 -2.86
C ASN A 171 -17.66 -11.27 -1.79
N MET A 172 -18.08 -10.60 -0.71
CA MET A 172 -17.20 -10.18 0.38
C MET A 172 -16.42 -11.35 1.04
N HIS A 173 -17.02 -12.54 1.11
CA HIS A 173 -16.34 -13.73 1.61
C HIS A 173 -15.28 -14.30 0.66
N GLU A 174 -15.44 -14.09 -0.65
CA GLU A 174 -14.49 -14.50 -1.67
C GLU A 174 -13.28 -13.55 -1.70
N HIS A 175 -13.47 -12.27 -1.37
CA HIS A 175 -12.38 -11.29 -1.30
C HIS A 175 -11.28 -11.72 -0.33
N SER A 176 -11.62 -12.01 0.94
CA SER A 176 -10.63 -12.41 1.95
C SER A 176 -9.92 -13.71 1.59
N ARG A 177 -10.61 -14.63 0.89
CA ARG A 177 -10.04 -15.90 0.43
C ARG A 177 -9.03 -15.69 -0.70
N ILE A 178 -9.34 -14.83 -1.65
CA ILE A 178 -8.43 -14.50 -2.77
C ILE A 178 -7.22 -13.72 -2.25
N VAL A 179 -7.40 -12.81 -1.28
CA VAL A 179 -6.26 -12.14 -0.63
C VAL A 179 -5.35 -13.18 0.04
N LEU A 180 -5.92 -14.11 0.83
CA LEU A 180 -5.15 -15.18 1.49
C LEU A 180 -4.41 -16.07 0.48
N ALA A 181 -5.11 -16.51 -0.58
CA ALA A 181 -4.52 -17.30 -1.65
C ALA A 181 -3.37 -16.56 -2.36
N SER A 182 -3.51 -15.26 -2.58
CA SER A 182 -2.47 -14.40 -3.17
C SER A 182 -1.26 -14.28 -2.25
N VAL A 183 -1.47 -14.07 -0.95
CA VAL A 183 -0.40 -14.01 0.05
C VAL A 183 0.32 -15.36 0.18
N MET A 184 -0.43 -16.48 0.17
CA MET A 184 0.14 -17.84 0.14
C MET A 184 1.00 -18.06 -1.09
N LEU A 185 0.52 -17.69 -2.27
CA LEU A 185 1.29 -17.77 -3.51
C LEU A 185 2.60 -16.97 -3.41
N LEU A 186 2.55 -15.75 -2.87
CA LEU A 186 3.74 -14.90 -2.77
C LEU A 186 4.76 -15.41 -1.75
N HIS A 187 4.34 -15.99 -0.62
CA HIS A 187 5.24 -16.38 0.48
C HIS A 187 5.69 -17.84 0.44
N VAL A 188 4.84 -18.72 -0.09
CA VAL A 188 4.99 -20.16 0.09
C VAL A 188 5.39 -20.85 -1.22
N ALA A 189 5.18 -20.19 -2.37
CA ALA A 189 5.62 -20.72 -3.66
C ALA A 189 7.14 -20.98 -3.68
N GLY A 190 7.53 -22.14 -4.22
CA GLY A 190 8.92 -22.59 -4.29
C GLY A 190 9.51 -23.15 -2.98
N ARG A 191 8.77 -23.11 -1.87
CA ARG A 191 9.21 -23.63 -0.55
C ARG A 191 8.41 -24.82 -0.05
N ILE A 192 7.25 -25.09 -0.66
CA ILE A 192 6.39 -26.24 -0.39
C ILE A 192 6.24 -27.05 -1.69
N PRO A 193 6.12 -28.39 -1.62
CA PRO A 193 5.77 -29.21 -2.77
C PRO A 193 4.56 -28.65 -3.52
N GLN A 194 4.65 -28.61 -4.86
CA GLN A 194 3.63 -28.02 -5.72
C GLN A 194 2.23 -28.63 -5.49
N GLY A 195 2.15 -29.94 -5.18
CA GLY A 195 0.88 -30.61 -4.89
C GLY A 195 0.17 -30.09 -3.65
N GLU A 196 0.92 -29.87 -2.56
CA GLU A 196 0.39 -29.32 -1.30
C GLU A 196 -0.05 -27.87 -1.48
N LEU A 197 0.74 -27.06 -2.21
CA LEU A 197 0.36 -25.68 -2.52
C LEU A 197 -0.95 -25.62 -3.34
N ILE A 198 -1.08 -26.44 -4.38
CA ILE A 198 -2.29 -26.49 -5.21
C ILE A 198 -3.50 -26.93 -4.39
N ASN A 199 -3.35 -27.93 -3.51
CA ASN A 199 -4.43 -28.40 -2.66
C ASN A 199 -4.85 -27.35 -1.62
N GLY A 200 -3.89 -26.63 -1.03
CA GLY A 200 -4.16 -25.51 -0.14
C GLY A 200 -4.92 -24.39 -0.85
N LEU A 201 -4.47 -23.99 -2.05
CA LEU A 201 -5.11 -22.95 -2.83
C LEU A 201 -6.53 -23.34 -3.26
N ARG A 202 -6.75 -24.59 -3.69
CA ARG A 202 -8.10 -25.10 -3.99
C ARG A 202 -8.99 -25.02 -2.77
N SER A 203 -8.52 -25.47 -1.62
CA SER A 203 -9.29 -25.41 -0.38
C SER A 203 -9.64 -23.98 0.05
N CYS A 204 -8.73 -23.02 -0.18
CA CYS A 204 -9.00 -21.60 0.08
C CYS A 204 -10.04 -21.01 -0.89
N LEU A 205 -10.00 -21.40 -2.17
CA LEU A 205 -10.84 -20.84 -3.23
C LEU A 205 -12.17 -21.59 -3.42
N ASP A 206 -12.29 -22.83 -2.95
CA ASP A 206 -13.50 -23.64 -3.09
C ASP A 206 -14.64 -23.04 -2.26
N THR A 207 -15.61 -22.47 -2.97
CA THR A 207 -16.88 -21.97 -2.45
C THR A 207 -17.95 -23.08 -2.35
N ASN A 208 -17.65 -24.27 -2.85
CA ASN A 208 -18.68 -25.21 -3.30
C ASN A 208 -19.13 -26.27 -2.27
N LYS A 209 -18.94 -26.05 -0.97
CA LYS A 209 -19.52 -26.94 0.06
C LYS A 209 -20.91 -26.51 0.56
N ALA A 210 -21.51 -25.45 -0.02
CA ALA A 210 -22.81 -24.93 0.43
C ALA A 210 -23.97 -25.11 -0.57
N HIS A 211 -23.78 -25.79 -1.72
CA HIS A 211 -24.83 -25.92 -2.74
C HIS A 211 -25.18 -27.36 -3.17
N GLU A 212 -24.78 -28.38 -2.40
CA GLU A 212 -25.13 -29.80 -2.67
C GLU A 212 -26.02 -30.45 -1.60
N TRP A 213 -26.86 -29.67 -0.90
CA TRP A 213 -27.88 -30.23 0.03
C TRP A 213 -29.29 -29.70 -0.27
N GLY A 214 -29.65 -29.67 -1.55
CA GLY A 214 -30.96 -29.19 -1.98
C GLY A 214 -31.45 -29.86 -3.25
N ASP A 215 -31.32 -31.18 -3.35
CA ASP A 215 -32.16 -32.01 -4.21
C ASP A 215 -32.02 -33.48 -3.81
N ALA A 216 -32.72 -33.85 -2.74
CA ALA A 216 -33.06 -35.23 -2.46
C ALA A 216 -34.35 -35.29 -1.63
N SER A 217 -35.46 -35.53 -2.35
CA SER A 217 -36.77 -36.07 -1.94
C SER A 217 -37.94 -35.11 -2.14
#